data_AF-A0A257MH99-F1
#
_entry.id   AF-A0A257MH99-F1
#
_cell.length_a   1.000
_cell.length_b   1.000
_cell.length_c   1.000
_cell.angle_alpha   90.00
_cell.angle_beta   90.00
_cell.angle_gamma   90.00
#
_symmetry.space_group_name_H-M   'P 1'
#
loop_
_entity.id
_entity.type
_entity.pdbx_description
1 polymer ?
#
loop_
_entity_poly.entity_id
_entity_poly.type
_entity_poly.pdbx_seq_one_letter_code
_entity_poly.pdbx_strand_id
1 'polypeptide(L)'
;MNPTETLGRWIADHPFLILAAALLLTIASLHYAQQIEMQGMTTESMVGKDSPLYQLFDHLYAEKFATESIAVIVEADDVTKPEILRAMDRLSQKMRQVPNVLAVTSIADIVAEREENENGVRAIPTQERVDDILAYPANLPAVSGMMPDKK
;
A
#
# COMPACT_ATOMS: atom_id res chain seq x y z
N MET A 1 47.64 39.17 -16.67
CA MET A 1 46.22 38.79 -16.74
C MET A 1 45.94 37.90 -15.55
N ASN A 2 44.89 38.22 -14.79
CA ASN A 2 44.50 37.37 -13.67
C ASN A 2 43.81 36.11 -14.20
N PRO A 3 43.99 34.95 -13.54
CA PRO A 3 43.49 33.67 -14.04
C PRO A 3 41.97 33.64 -14.27
N THR A 4 41.21 34.42 -13.50
CA THR A 4 39.76 34.57 -13.65
C THR A 4 39.35 35.35 -14.91
N GLU A 5 40.09 36.39 -15.28
CA GLU A 5 39.87 37.15 -16.52
C GLU A 5 40.15 36.28 -17.75
N THR A 6 41.21 35.49 -17.71
CA THR A 6 41.58 34.59 -18.81
C THR A 6 40.51 33.53 -19.04
N LEU A 7 39.95 32.97 -17.96
CA LEU A 7 38.86 31.99 -18.01
C LEU A 7 37.56 32.63 -18.53
N GLY A 8 37.20 33.81 -18.04
CA GLY A 8 36.00 34.53 -18.47
C GLY A 8 36.03 34.88 -19.96
N ARG A 9 37.19 35.31 -20.47
CA ARG A 9 37.37 35.59 -21.90
C ARG A 9 37.23 34.34 -22.77
N TRP A 10 37.82 33.23 -22.33
CA TRP A 10 37.69 31.95 -23.04
C TRP A 10 36.24 31.44 -23.10
N ILE A 11 35.47 31.59 -22.02
CA ILE A 11 34.04 31.27 -22.00
C ILE A 11 33.27 32.15 -22.99
N ALA A 12 33.59 33.46 -23.05
CA ALA A 12 32.95 34.41 -23.96
C ALA A 12 33.30 34.15 -25.44
N ASP A 13 34.51 33.64 -25.72
CA ASP A 13 34.96 33.30 -27.06
C ASP A 13 34.38 31.95 -27.55
N HIS A 14 33.88 31.09 -26.65
CA HIS A 14 33.36 29.76 -26.96
C HIS A 14 31.94 29.47 -26.37
N PRO A 15 30.94 30.36 -26.56
CA PRO A 15 29.66 30.27 -25.87
C PRO A 15 28.85 29.00 -26.23
N PHE A 16 28.92 28.57 -27.49
CA PHE A 16 28.23 27.36 -27.94
C PHE A 16 28.77 26.08 -27.30
N LEU A 17 30.09 25.99 -27.08
CA LEU A 17 30.71 24.83 -26.42
C LEU A 17 30.28 24.75 -24.96
N ILE A 18 30.23 25.89 -24.26
CA ILE A 18 29.81 25.97 -22.86
C ILE A 18 28.33 25.61 -22.72
N LEU A 19 27.47 26.14 -23.60
CA LEU A 19 26.05 25.81 -23.61
C LEU A 19 25.80 24.32 -23.92
N ALA A 20 26.54 23.75 -24.88
CA ALA A 20 26.43 22.33 -25.20
C ALA A 20 26.86 21.46 -24.01
N ALA A 21 27.96 21.80 -23.33
CA ALA A 21 28.43 21.09 -22.14
C ALA A 21 27.42 21.18 -20.98
N ALA A 22 26.87 22.37 -20.73
CA ALA A 22 25.85 22.58 -19.70
C ALA A 22 24.55 21.81 -20.01
N LEU A 23 24.14 21.78 -21.28
CA LEU A 23 22.96 21.03 -21.73
C LEU A 23 23.18 19.52 -21.57
N LEU A 24 24.35 19.01 -21.96
CA LEU A 24 24.71 17.60 -21.79
C LEU A 24 24.72 17.20 -20.32
N LEU A 25 25.31 18.02 -19.44
CA LEU A 25 25.28 17.79 -17.99
C LEU A 25 23.84 17.80 -17.45
N THR A 26 23.00 18.71 -17.94
CA THR A 26 21.60 18.79 -17.53
C THR A 26 20.81 17.56 -17.96
N ILE A 27 20.98 17.09 -19.21
CA ILE A 27 20.35 15.88 -19.72
C ILE A 27 20.83 14.65 -18.94
N ALA A 28 22.13 14.56 -18.66
CA ALA A 28 22.68 13.48 -17.84
C ALA A 28 22.06 13.49 -16.43
N SER A 29 22.02 14.65 -15.77
CA SER A 29 21.38 14.79 -14.46
C SER A 29 19.90 14.39 -14.48
N LEU A 30 19.15 14.80 -15.50
CA LEU A 30 17.74 14.39 -15.66
C LEU A 30 17.60 12.88 -15.84
N HIS A 31 18.47 12.27 -16.65
CA HIS A 31 18.47 10.82 -16.87
C HIS A 31 18.72 10.04 -15.57
N TYR A 32 19.67 10.47 -14.74
CA TYR A 32 19.93 9.84 -13.44
C TYR A 32 18.88 10.20 -12.38
N ALA A 33 18.29 11.39 -12.43
CA ALA A 33 17.22 11.79 -11.52
C ALA A 33 15.97 10.88 -11.66
N GLN A 34 15.70 10.38 -12.86
CA GLN A 34 14.62 9.42 -13.08
C GLN A 34 14.87 8.05 -12.42
N GLN A 35 16.12 7.74 -12.04
CA GLN A 35 16.48 6.50 -11.34
C GLN A 35 16.42 6.63 -9.82
N ILE A 36 16.01 7.80 -9.30
CA ILE A 36 15.82 7.99 -7.86
C ILE A 36 14.62 7.15 -7.42
N GLU A 37 14.90 6.08 -6.68
CA GLU A 37 13.88 5.25 -6.07
C GLU A 37 13.33 5.92 -4.80
N MET A 38 12.00 5.85 -4.62
CA MET A 38 11.37 6.35 -3.42
C MET A 38 11.67 5.39 -2.26
N GLN A 39 12.59 5.77 -1.36
CA GLN A 39 12.95 4.96 -0.19
C GLN A 39 11.89 4.87 0.91
N GLY A 40 10.75 5.58 0.77
CA GLY A 40 9.61 5.53 1.70
C GLY A 40 9.96 5.91 3.15
N MET A 41 9.05 5.62 4.09
CA MET A 41 9.35 5.60 5.52
C MET A 41 9.85 4.18 5.88
N THR A 42 11.11 3.91 5.63
CA THR A 42 11.76 2.65 6.04
C THR A 42 12.48 2.84 7.36
N THR A 43 12.65 1.77 8.14
CA THR A 43 13.36 1.85 9.43
C THR A 43 14.78 2.42 9.26
N GLU A 44 15.44 2.10 8.15
CA GLU A 44 16.76 2.60 7.77
C GLU A 44 16.79 4.11 7.49
N SER A 45 15.68 4.71 7.05
CA SER A 45 15.60 6.15 6.80
C SER A 45 15.40 6.95 8.09
N MET A 46 15.05 6.28 9.19
CA MET A 46 14.74 6.92 10.47
C MET A 46 15.82 6.66 11.53
N VAL A 47 16.56 5.55 11.42
CA VAL A 47 17.57 5.14 12.41
C VAL A 47 18.80 4.57 11.71
N GLY A 48 20.00 4.92 12.18
CA GLY A 48 21.25 4.38 11.65
C GLY A 48 21.33 2.86 11.78
N LYS A 49 21.81 2.20 10.72
CA LYS A 49 21.90 0.72 10.62
C LYS A 49 22.76 0.09 11.72
N ASP A 50 23.77 0.82 12.19
CA ASP A 50 24.67 0.36 13.27
C ASP A 50 24.04 0.47 14.66
N SER A 51 22.85 1.06 14.79
CA SER A 51 22.21 1.20 16.09
C SER A 51 21.69 -0.15 16.62
N PRO A 52 21.78 -0.40 17.94
CA PRO A 52 21.19 -1.58 18.56
C PRO A 52 19.68 -1.67 18.31
N LEU A 53 18.99 -0.53 18.23
CA LEU A 53 17.56 -0.45 17.94
C LEU A 53 17.24 -0.98 16.54
N TYR A 54 18.04 -0.60 15.54
CA TYR A 54 17.86 -1.06 14.17
C TYR A 54 18.03 -2.58 14.08
N GLN A 55 19.12 -3.13 14.63
CA GLN A 55 19.39 -4.57 14.58
C GLN A 55 18.31 -5.38 15.33
N LEU A 56 17.84 -4.87 16.47
CA LEU A 56 16.77 -5.53 17.24
C LEU A 56 15.45 -5.51 16.46
N PHE A 57 15.08 -4.37 15.87
CA PHE A 57 13.84 -4.26 15.12
C PHE A 57 13.90 -5.08 13.83
N ASP A 58 14.94 -4.93 13.03
CA ASP A 58 15.05 -5.55 11.72
C ASP A 58 15.20 -7.08 11.79
N HIS A 59 16.18 -7.57 12.57
CA HIS A 59 16.53 -9.00 12.56
C HIS A 59 15.65 -9.85 13.49
N LEU A 60 15.00 -9.25 14.50
CA LEU A 60 14.09 -9.99 15.37
C LEU A 60 12.63 -9.72 15.02
N TYR A 61 12.22 -8.46 14.95
CA TYR A 61 10.81 -8.14 14.76
C TYR A 61 10.40 -8.22 13.29
N ALA A 62 11.07 -7.49 12.40
CA ALA A 62 10.69 -7.42 10.99
C ALA A 62 10.86 -8.78 10.30
N GLU A 63 12.01 -9.42 10.45
CA GLU A 63 12.28 -10.69 9.78
C GLU A 63 11.41 -11.85 10.29
N LYS A 64 11.10 -11.89 11.59
CA LYS A 64 10.44 -13.07 12.20
C LYS A 64 8.94 -12.88 12.47
N PHE A 65 8.48 -11.63 12.62
CA PHE A 65 7.12 -11.34 13.08
C PHE A 65 6.38 -10.30 12.26
N ALA A 66 7.05 -9.53 11.38
CA ALA A 66 6.31 -8.58 10.56
C ALA A 66 5.34 -9.31 9.64
N THR A 67 4.15 -8.74 9.55
CA THR A 67 3.12 -9.18 8.62
C THR A 67 2.81 -8.02 7.71
N GLU A 68 2.87 -8.25 6.41
CA GLU A 68 2.43 -7.26 5.44
C GLU A 68 0.92 -7.35 5.27
N SER A 69 0.28 -6.18 5.22
CA SER A 69 -1.16 -6.07 4.98
C SER A 69 -1.41 -5.58 3.56
N ILE A 70 -2.16 -6.36 2.79
CA ILE A 70 -2.58 -5.98 1.43
C ILE A 70 -4.04 -5.56 1.48
N ALA A 71 -4.33 -4.32 1.10
CA ALA A 71 -5.69 -3.81 0.99
C ALA A 71 -6.24 -4.04 -0.43
N VAL A 72 -7.40 -4.67 -0.52
CA VAL A 72 -8.16 -4.82 -1.78
C VAL A 72 -9.43 -4.00 -1.66
N ILE A 73 -9.57 -2.97 -2.51
CA ILE A 73 -10.75 -2.10 -2.55
C ILE A 73 -11.71 -2.63 -3.60
N VAL A 74 -12.98 -2.78 -3.21
CA VAL A 74 -14.06 -3.25 -4.09
C VAL A 74 -15.08 -2.13 -4.25
N GLU A 75 -15.42 -1.80 -5.50
CA GLU A 75 -16.39 -0.77 -5.85
C GLU A 75 -17.58 -1.39 -6.58
N ALA A 76 -18.79 -1.02 -6.16
CA ALA A 76 -20.06 -1.40 -6.78
C ALA A 76 -21.15 -0.39 -6.36
N ASP A 77 -22.28 -0.35 -7.07
CA ASP A 77 -23.44 0.47 -6.67
C ASP A 77 -23.88 0.20 -5.22
N ASP A 78 -23.84 -1.08 -4.84
CA ASP A 78 -24.02 -1.52 -3.46
C ASP A 78 -23.18 -2.78 -3.22
N VAL A 79 -22.11 -2.62 -2.46
CA VAL A 79 -21.16 -3.68 -2.10
C VAL A 79 -21.75 -4.72 -1.12
N THR A 80 -22.90 -4.43 -0.51
CA THR A 80 -23.56 -5.33 0.45
C THR A 80 -24.48 -6.35 -0.21
N LYS A 81 -24.70 -6.26 -1.53
CA LYS A 81 -25.54 -7.24 -2.24
C LYS A 81 -25.00 -8.66 -2.08
N PRO A 82 -25.86 -9.67 -1.83
CA PRO A 82 -25.46 -11.07 -1.65
C PRO A 82 -24.59 -11.62 -2.78
N GLU A 83 -24.81 -11.20 -4.02
CA GLU A 83 -24.00 -11.62 -5.17
C GLU A 83 -22.55 -11.12 -5.08
N ILE A 84 -22.35 -9.88 -4.64
CA ILE A 84 -21.03 -9.26 -4.44
C ILE A 84 -20.35 -9.89 -3.23
N LEU A 85 -21.07 -10.03 -2.11
CA LEU A 85 -20.56 -10.68 -0.92
C LEU A 85 -20.15 -12.14 -1.19
N ARG A 86 -20.88 -12.89 -2.03
CA ARG A 86 -20.46 -14.25 -2.45
C ARG A 86 -19.19 -14.24 -3.28
N ALA A 87 -18.98 -13.22 -4.11
CA ALA A 87 -17.75 -13.09 -4.88
C ALA A 87 -16.56 -12.74 -3.97
N MET A 88 -16.75 -11.80 -3.05
CA MET A 88 -15.77 -11.45 -2.01
C MET A 88 -15.45 -12.66 -1.13
N ASP A 89 -16.46 -13.38 -0.65
CA ASP A 89 -16.27 -14.57 0.17
C ASP A 89 -15.45 -15.65 -0.56
N ARG A 90 -15.77 -15.90 -1.83
CA ARG A 90 -15.02 -16.85 -2.66
C ARG A 90 -13.56 -16.42 -2.85
N LEU A 91 -13.30 -15.12 -3.00
CA LEU A 91 -11.94 -14.59 -3.05
C LEU A 91 -11.24 -14.80 -1.71
N SER A 92 -11.89 -14.45 -0.60
CA SER A 92 -11.34 -14.62 0.75
C SER A 92 -10.97 -16.08 1.03
N GLN A 93 -11.87 -17.02 0.71
CA GLN A 93 -11.60 -18.45 0.88
C GLN A 93 -10.44 -18.96 0.03
N LYS A 94 -10.29 -18.46 -1.21
CA LYS A 94 -9.12 -18.78 -2.05
C LYS A 94 -7.83 -18.20 -1.47
N MET A 95 -7.86 -16.96 -0.99
CA MET A 95 -6.69 -16.30 -0.43
C MET A 95 -6.20 -16.97 0.86
N ARG A 96 -7.12 -17.47 1.69
CA ARG A 96 -6.76 -18.27 2.89
C ARG A 96 -5.99 -19.56 2.56
N GLN A 97 -6.09 -20.07 1.33
CA GLN A 97 -5.36 -21.26 0.88
C GLN A 97 -3.99 -20.92 0.27
N VAL A 98 -3.69 -19.65 0.04
CA VAL A 98 -2.41 -19.21 -0.53
C VAL A 98 -1.31 -19.30 0.55
N PRO A 99 -0.14 -19.89 0.25
CA PRO A 99 0.97 -19.93 1.19
C PRO A 99 1.34 -18.55 1.72
N ASN A 100 1.65 -18.47 3.02
CA ASN A 100 2.03 -17.25 3.74
C ASN A 100 0.93 -16.19 3.92
N VAL A 101 -0.32 -16.47 3.52
CA VAL A 101 -1.46 -15.64 3.94
C VAL A 101 -1.88 -16.05 5.34
N LEU A 102 -1.59 -15.20 6.33
CA LEU A 102 -1.92 -15.48 7.74
C LEU A 102 -3.40 -15.31 8.04
N ALA A 103 -4.03 -14.29 7.46
CA ALA A 103 -5.44 -14.00 7.66
C ALA A 103 -6.02 -13.22 6.47
N VAL A 104 -7.31 -13.37 6.26
CA VAL A 104 -8.11 -12.53 5.38
C VAL A 104 -9.31 -12.02 6.19
N THR A 105 -9.68 -10.77 6.01
CA THR A 105 -10.87 -10.19 6.63
C THR A 105 -11.60 -9.33 5.62
N SER A 106 -12.93 -9.38 5.65
CA SER A 106 -13.81 -8.68 4.72
C SER A 106 -15.20 -8.52 5.32
N ILE A 107 -16.01 -7.62 4.77
CA ILE A 107 -17.44 -7.52 5.13
C ILE A 107 -18.21 -8.82 4.85
N ALA A 108 -17.78 -9.60 3.85
CA ALA A 108 -18.37 -10.89 3.54
C ALA A 108 -18.05 -11.94 4.62
N ASP A 109 -16.86 -11.86 5.25
CA ASP A 109 -16.54 -12.71 6.40
C ASP A 109 -17.44 -12.40 7.58
N ILE A 110 -17.69 -11.12 7.89
CA ILE A 110 -18.62 -10.72 8.98
C ILE A 110 -20.00 -11.33 8.78
N VAL A 111 -20.53 -11.26 7.56
CA VAL A 111 -21.83 -11.82 7.21
C VAL A 111 -21.82 -13.34 7.29
N ALA A 112 -20.85 -13.99 6.67
CA ALA A 112 -20.77 -15.44 6.58
C ALA A 112 -20.52 -16.11 7.95
N GLU A 113 -19.65 -15.54 8.78
CA GLU A 113 -19.36 -16.03 10.13
C GLU A 113 -20.55 -15.85 11.06
N ARG A 114 -21.27 -14.73 10.96
CA ARG A 114 -22.50 -14.52 11.73
C ARG A 114 -23.57 -15.55 11.35
N GLU A 115 -23.74 -15.79 10.06
CA GLU A 115 -24.67 -16.78 9.55
C GLU A 115 -24.28 -18.20 9.97
N GLU A 116 -23.00 -18.53 9.96
CA GLU A 116 -22.46 -19.81 10.46
C GLU A 116 -22.72 -19.99 11.96
N ASN A 117 -22.49 -18.94 12.76
CA ASN A 117 -22.69 -19.00 14.20
C ASN A 117 -24.17 -19.20 14.59
N GLU A 118 -25.10 -18.67 13.81
CA GLU A 118 -26.54 -18.77 14.09
C GLU A 118 -27.20 -20.00 13.47
N ASN A 119 -26.78 -20.41 12.26
CA ASN A 119 -27.43 -21.48 11.50
C ASN A 119 -26.53 -22.73 11.28
N GLY A 120 -25.28 -22.70 11.73
CA GLY A 120 -24.32 -23.80 11.60
C GLY A 120 -23.74 -23.99 10.20
N VAL A 121 -24.08 -23.13 9.24
CA VAL A 121 -23.62 -23.21 7.85
C VAL A 121 -23.07 -21.87 7.41
N ARG A 122 -21.80 -21.88 7.00
CA ARG A 122 -21.15 -20.70 6.43
C ARG A 122 -21.69 -20.41 5.03
N ALA A 123 -22.50 -19.37 4.92
CA ALA A 123 -23.07 -18.93 3.66
C ALA A 123 -23.37 -17.43 3.68
N ILE A 124 -23.52 -16.84 2.48
CA ILE A 124 -24.07 -15.49 2.33
C ILE A 124 -25.59 -15.61 2.17
N PRO A 125 -26.39 -15.09 3.14
CA PRO A 125 -27.83 -15.27 3.19
C PRO A 125 -28.58 -14.31 2.24
N THR A 126 -29.87 -14.12 2.48
CA THR A 126 -30.72 -13.17 1.74
C THR A 126 -30.34 -11.71 2.05
N GLN A 127 -30.76 -10.78 1.18
CA GLN A 127 -30.47 -9.35 1.38
C GLN A 127 -30.95 -8.83 2.73
N GLU A 128 -32.21 -9.12 3.10
CA GLU A 128 -32.79 -8.71 4.40
C GLU A 128 -31.92 -9.16 5.57
N ARG A 129 -31.46 -10.41 5.52
CA ARG A 129 -30.60 -10.97 6.55
C ARG A 129 -29.21 -10.34 6.55
N VAL A 130 -28.64 -10.04 5.39
CA VAL A 130 -27.37 -9.30 5.29
C VAL A 130 -27.50 -7.93 5.95
N ASP A 131 -28.58 -7.21 5.67
CA ASP A 131 -28.83 -5.88 6.22
C ASP A 131 -28.95 -5.93 7.75
N ASP A 132 -29.69 -6.91 8.28
CA ASP A 132 -29.81 -7.16 9.73
C ASP A 132 -28.46 -7.43 10.38
N ILE A 133 -27.63 -8.29 9.77
CA ILE A 133 -26.31 -8.65 10.30
C ILE A 133 -25.40 -7.43 10.30
N LEU A 134 -25.37 -6.65 9.21
CA LEU A 134 -24.49 -5.50 9.08
C LEU A 134 -24.94 -4.32 9.97
N ALA A 135 -26.24 -4.20 10.26
CA ALA A 135 -26.78 -3.19 11.16
C ALA A 135 -26.60 -3.54 12.65
N TYR A 136 -26.21 -4.77 12.97
CA TYR A 136 -26.07 -5.20 14.35
C TYR A 136 -24.95 -4.42 15.09
N PRO A 137 -25.20 -3.91 16.33
CA PRO A 137 -24.27 -3.01 17.03
C PRO A 137 -22.83 -3.52 17.17
N ALA A 138 -22.64 -4.83 17.35
CA ALA A 138 -21.31 -5.43 17.47
C ALA A 138 -20.49 -5.37 16.16
N ASN A 139 -21.15 -5.23 15.01
CA ASN A 139 -20.52 -5.22 13.70
C ASN A 139 -20.24 -3.79 13.18
N LEU A 140 -20.90 -2.77 13.75
CA LEU A 140 -20.80 -1.38 13.30
C LEU A 140 -19.36 -0.84 13.22
N PRO A 141 -18.46 -1.09 14.19
CA PRO A 141 -17.09 -0.58 14.10
C PRO A 141 -16.33 -1.12 12.89
N ALA A 142 -16.48 -2.41 12.59
CA ALA A 142 -15.84 -3.04 11.43
C ALA A 142 -16.47 -2.58 10.11
N VAL A 143 -17.80 -2.46 10.08
CA VAL A 143 -18.58 -1.96 8.94
C VAL A 143 -18.16 -0.53 8.60
N SER A 144 -18.10 0.38 9.57
CA SER A 144 -17.66 1.77 9.33
C SER A 144 -16.18 1.87 8.92
N GLY A 145 -15.33 0.96 9.41
CA GLY A 145 -13.92 0.90 9.02
C GLY A 145 -13.68 0.38 7.60
N MET A 146 -14.51 -0.57 7.14
CA MET A 146 -14.34 -1.22 5.82
C MET A 146 -15.24 -0.61 4.72
N MET A 147 -16.31 0.09 5.10
CA MET A 147 -17.25 0.76 4.19
C MET A 147 -17.49 2.22 4.66
N PRO A 148 -16.50 3.11 4.50
CA PRO A 148 -16.59 4.48 5.01
C PRO A 148 -17.66 5.34 4.33
N ASP A 149 -18.05 4.98 3.11
CA ASP A 149 -19.04 5.72 2.31
C ASP A 149 -20.49 5.35 2.67
N LYS A 150 -20.69 4.26 3.43
CA LYS A 150 -22.02 3.83 3.89
C LYS A 150 -22.48 4.72 5.03
N LYS A 151 -23.38 5.66 4.73
CA LYS A 151 -24.01 6.58 5.69
C LYS A 151 -25.34 6.05 6.20
#